data_AF-A0A932YCJ1-F1
#
_entry.id   AF-A0A932YCJ1-F1
#
_cell.length_a   1.000
_cell.length_b   1.000
_cell.length_c   1.000
_cell.angle_alpha   90.00
_cell.angle_beta   90.00
_cell.angle_gamma   90.00
#
_symmetry.space_group_name_H-M   'P 1'
#
loop_
_entity.id
_entity.type
_entity.pdbx_description
1 polymer ?
#
loop_
_entity_poly.entity_id
_entity_poly.type
_entity_poly.pdbx_seq_one_letter_code
_entity_poly.pdbx_strand_id
1 'polypeptide(L)'
;MPFAIEHAKYGFKKEASRGVAESAPAKFLAVGAEALLDYKSSLIADDKIRGTKESFPSAAGIKEGAGSLPAIDLEADTIGDLLLGCLGKVTTTQPDATNSPTVFKHTFKPDGAKTQFPSFTFFVDRALSVKRYPLTVIKKLALSGAVDGKAQAVADILFKTEESASAFTATFGTPKPLMFFQTEIKLDGVLNQDVRSWSLAIDNVSRAHRTLSQSRDVRDIVSTGRFVIEGGYEIFFETEANRQKFLDSLPQALDIILTGDIIEDAFKYKLELSIPKAKYTAYPLGAIEGLLGAAVTFQAELDPALGYSIMATLTNAMSGY
;
A
#
# COMPACT_ATOMS: atom_id res chain seq x y z
N MET A 1 -32.48 -12.91 5.47
CA MET A 1 -31.68 -12.62 6.67
C MET A 1 -30.65 -11.58 6.30
N PRO A 2 -30.43 -10.52 7.09
CA PRO A 2 -29.33 -9.59 6.86
C PRO A 2 -28.00 -10.34 7.04
N PHE A 3 -27.02 -10.09 6.18
CA PHE A 3 -25.69 -10.71 6.25
C PHE A 3 -24.74 -9.78 7.00
N ALA A 4 -24.04 -10.31 8.01
CA ALA A 4 -23.07 -9.54 8.77
C ALA A 4 -21.76 -9.40 7.99
N ILE A 5 -21.29 -8.16 7.85
CA ILE A 5 -20.03 -7.82 7.17
C ILE A 5 -18.82 -8.41 7.90
N GLU A 6 -18.95 -8.68 9.21
CA GLU A 6 -17.92 -9.26 10.07
C GLU A 6 -17.45 -10.66 9.64
N HIS A 7 -18.22 -11.38 8.82
CA HIS A 7 -17.82 -12.69 8.28
C HIS A 7 -17.08 -12.60 6.94
N ALA A 8 -16.80 -11.40 6.44
CA ALA A 8 -16.13 -11.24 5.15
C ALA A 8 -14.68 -11.75 5.22
N LYS A 9 -14.27 -12.52 4.21
CA LYS A 9 -12.90 -13.04 4.09
C LYS A 9 -12.24 -12.49 2.86
N TYR A 10 -11.00 -12.05 3.01
CA TYR A 10 -10.19 -11.47 1.94
C TYR A 10 -8.95 -12.33 1.72
N GLY A 11 -8.87 -12.92 0.53
CA GLY A 11 -7.72 -13.69 0.06
C GLY A 11 -7.14 -13.06 -1.20
N PHE A 12 -5.87 -13.31 -1.48
CA PHE A 12 -5.25 -12.87 -2.70
C PHE A 12 -4.16 -13.83 -3.17
N LYS A 13 -3.83 -13.74 -4.46
CA LYS A 13 -2.73 -14.48 -5.08
C LYS A 13 -2.17 -13.67 -6.24
N LYS A 14 -0.85 -13.62 -6.36
CA LYS A 14 -0.17 -13.04 -7.53
C LYS A 14 -0.51 -13.86 -8.77
N GLU A 15 -0.87 -13.18 -9.86
CA GLU A 15 -1.23 -13.86 -11.11
C GLU A 15 0.03 -14.40 -11.80
N ALA A 16 -0.02 -15.67 -12.21
CA ALA A 16 1.04 -16.26 -13.02
C ALA A 16 1.12 -15.62 -14.42
N SER A 17 -0.02 -15.19 -14.95
CA SER A 17 -0.14 -14.45 -16.20
C SER A 17 -1.07 -13.26 -16.02
N ARG A 18 -0.62 -12.08 -16.44
CA ARG A 18 -1.34 -10.82 -16.24
C ARG A 18 -2.75 -10.89 -16.83
N GLY A 19 -3.75 -10.67 -15.98
CA GLY A 19 -5.16 -10.64 -16.36
C GLY A 19 -5.80 -12.00 -16.51
N VAL A 20 -5.10 -13.08 -16.12
CA VAL A 20 -5.67 -14.42 -15.99
C VAL A 20 -5.94 -14.69 -14.52
N ALA A 21 -7.23 -14.83 -14.20
CA ALA A 21 -7.68 -15.04 -12.83
C ALA A 21 -7.12 -16.35 -12.25
N GLU A 22 -6.59 -16.28 -11.03
CA GLU A 22 -6.22 -17.46 -10.28
C GLU A 22 -7.48 -18.24 -9.83
N SER A 23 -7.32 -19.54 -9.57
CA SER A 23 -8.42 -20.42 -9.16
C SER A 23 -8.71 -20.38 -7.66
N ALA A 24 -7.72 -20.04 -6.84
CA ALA A 24 -7.82 -19.99 -5.38
C ALA A 24 -6.84 -18.98 -4.77
N PRO A 25 -7.16 -18.38 -3.60
CA PRO A 25 -6.23 -17.53 -2.86
C PRO A 25 -5.05 -18.33 -2.32
N ALA A 26 -3.88 -17.69 -2.22
CA ALA A 26 -2.68 -18.27 -1.61
C ALA A 26 -2.38 -17.65 -0.24
N LYS A 27 -2.70 -16.36 -0.07
CA LYS A 27 -2.50 -15.59 1.16
C LYS A 27 -3.80 -14.91 1.56
N PHE A 28 -3.93 -14.57 2.82
CA PHE A 28 -5.11 -13.92 3.40
C PHE A 28 -4.72 -12.65 4.12
N LEU A 29 -5.57 -11.63 4.05
CA LEU A 29 -5.38 -10.35 4.73
C LEU A 29 -6.49 -10.16 5.75
N ALA A 30 -6.10 -9.86 6.99
CA ALA A 30 -7.02 -9.28 7.95
C ALA A 30 -7.20 -7.79 7.58
N VAL A 31 -8.40 -7.43 7.16
CA VAL A 31 -8.74 -6.07 6.72
C VAL A 31 -9.82 -5.49 7.65
N GLY A 32 -9.87 -4.16 7.75
CA GLY A 32 -10.93 -3.48 8.48
C GLY A 32 -12.32 -3.77 7.87
N ALA A 33 -13.36 -3.66 8.70
CA ALA A 33 -14.75 -3.95 8.31
C ALA A 33 -15.26 -3.07 7.15
N GLU A 34 -14.63 -1.93 6.91
CA GLU A 34 -14.95 -0.99 5.83
C GLU A 34 -14.35 -1.39 4.47
N ALA A 35 -13.61 -2.52 4.40
CA ALA A 35 -13.06 -3.01 3.15
C ALA A 35 -14.17 -3.25 2.12
N LEU A 36 -14.02 -2.63 0.96
CA LEU A 36 -15.02 -2.66 -0.09
C LEU A 36 -14.35 -2.70 -1.46
N LEU A 37 -14.80 -3.63 -2.28
CA LEU A 37 -14.47 -3.73 -3.71
C LEU A 37 -15.76 -3.51 -4.49
N ASP A 38 -15.77 -2.46 -5.31
CA ASP A 38 -16.93 -2.03 -6.07
C ASP A 38 -16.68 -2.15 -7.57
N TYR A 39 -17.59 -2.86 -8.23
CA TYR A 39 -17.66 -2.91 -9.68
C TYR A 39 -18.86 -2.13 -10.18
N LYS A 40 -18.61 -0.92 -10.70
CA LYS A 40 -19.67 0.01 -11.10
C LYS A 40 -19.76 0.15 -12.61
N SER A 41 -20.99 0.37 -13.09
CA SER A 41 -21.25 0.84 -14.45
C SER A 41 -21.60 2.32 -14.40
N SER A 42 -20.86 3.15 -15.12
CA SER A 42 -21.32 4.51 -15.43
C SER A 42 -22.56 4.46 -16.32
N LEU A 43 -23.37 5.51 -16.27
CA LEU A 43 -24.53 5.70 -17.14
C LEU A 43 -24.24 6.90 -18.06
N ILE A 44 -24.66 6.79 -19.30
CA ILE A 44 -24.63 7.88 -20.28
C ILE A 44 -26.04 8.47 -20.29
N ALA A 45 -26.20 9.66 -19.72
CA ALA A 45 -27.47 10.36 -19.67
C ALA A 45 -27.94 10.75 -21.09
N ASP A 46 -29.25 10.64 -21.33
CA ASP A 46 -29.88 11.21 -22.53
C ASP A 46 -30.52 12.56 -22.18
N ASP A 47 -29.72 13.62 -22.26
CA ASP A 47 -30.13 15.00 -21.97
C ASP A 47 -30.85 15.68 -23.15
N LYS A 48 -31.28 14.92 -24.16
CA LYS A 48 -31.95 15.49 -25.33
C LYS A 48 -33.36 15.99 -24.98
N ILE A 49 -33.66 17.22 -25.38
CA ILE A 49 -34.98 17.83 -25.23
C ILE A 49 -35.93 17.24 -26.27
N ARG A 50 -36.97 16.52 -25.82
CA ARG A 50 -38.02 15.95 -26.69
C ARG A 50 -39.43 16.41 -26.31
N GLY A 51 -39.53 17.63 -25.78
CA GLY A 51 -40.82 18.23 -25.39
C GLY A 51 -41.38 17.75 -24.04
N THR A 52 -40.63 16.92 -23.31
CA THR A 52 -40.95 16.49 -21.93
C THR A 52 -39.95 17.11 -20.95
N LYS A 53 -40.39 17.38 -19.72
CA LYS A 53 -39.50 17.83 -18.63
C LYS A 53 -38.81 16.67 -17.91
N GLU A 54 -39.21 15.44 -18.20
CA GLU A 54 -38.67 14.22 -17.59
C GLU A 54 -37.40 13.75 -18.31
N SER A 55 -36.48 13.13 -17.57
CA SER A 55 -35.25 12.54 -18.09
C SER A 55 -35.53 11.24 -18.85
N PHE A 56 -34.89 11.08 -20.01
CA PHE A 56 -34.98 9.85 -20.80
C PHE A 56 -34.07 8.75 -20.22
N PRO A 57 -34.37 7.47 -20.50
CA PRO A 57 -33.60 6.35 -19.98
C PRO A 57 -32.15 6.41 -20.45
N SER A 58 -31.22 6.44 -19.50
CA SER A 58 -29.78 6.46 -19.74
C SER A 58 -29.28 5.17 -20.39
N ALA A 59 -28.29 5.28 -21.27
CA ALA A 59 -27.59 4.13 -21.83
C ALA A 59 -26.48 3.65 -20.88
N ALA A 60 -26.15 2.36 -20.94
CA ALA A 60 -25.13 1.78 -20.08
C ALA A 60 -23.72 2.14 -20.58
N GLY A 61 -22.94 2.86 -19.76
CA GLY A 61 -21.60 3.37 -20.08
C GLY A 61 -20.47 2.43 -19.72
N ILE A 62 -19.27 2.95 -19.53
CA ILE A 62 -18.07 2.18 -19.12
C ILE A 62 -18.28 1.48 -17.76
N LYS A 63 -17.56 0.37 -17.56
CA LYS A 63 -17.47 -0.32 -16.27
C LYS A 63 -16.08 -0.14 -15.66
N GLU A 64 -16.02 0.00 -14.34
CA GLU A 64 -14.78 0.20 -13.60
C GLU A 64 -14.81 -0.52 -12.26
N GLY A 65 -13.69 -1.16 -11.93
CA GLY A 65 -13.43 -1.80 -10.65
C GLY A 65 -12.45 -1.00 -9.81
N ALA A 66 -12.86 -0.62 -8.62
CA ALA A 66 -11.99 0.02 -7.63
C ALA A 66 -12.37 -0.45 -6.23
N GLY A 67 -11.42 -0.37 -5.30
CA GLY A 67 -11.69 -0.67 -3.91
C GLY A 67 -10.61 -0.16 -2.98
N SER A 68 -10.94 -0.15 -1.69
CA SER A 68 -9.99 0.21 -0.64
C SER A 68 -9.98 -0.90 0.41
N LEU A 69 -8.78 -1.24 0.86
CA LEU A 69 -8.51 -2.22 1.91
C LEU A 69 -7.91 -1.47 3.11
N PRO A 70 -8.74 -1.00 4.05
CA PRO A 70 -8.29 -0.23 5.20
C PRO A 70 -7.78 -1.13 6.33
N ALA A 71 -6.97 -0.55 7.22
CA ALA A 71 -6.54 -1.13 8.49
C ALA A 71 -5.94 -2.55 8.37
N ILE A 72 -5.11 -2.76 7.34
CA ILE A 72 -4.32 -3.98 7.21
C ILE A 72 -3.21 -3.92 8.25
N ASP A 73 -3.07 -4.95 9.06
CA ASP A 73 -1.98 -5.01 10.03
C ASP A 73 -0.64 -5.19 9.32
N LEU A 74 0.36 -4.38 9.71
CA LEU A 74 1.70 -4.48 9.15
C LEU A 74 2.41 -5.71 9.70
N GLU A 75 2.30 -6.82 8.98
CA GLU A 75 2.98 -8.06 9.28
C GLU A 75 4.09 -8.31 8.26
N ALA A 76 5.24 -8.78 8.73
CA ALA A 76 6.41 -8.99 7.88
C ALA A 76 6.18 -10.03 6.79
N ASP A 77 5.26 -10.99 6.96
CA ASP A 77 5.01 -12.03 5.97
C ASP A 77 4.09 -11.57 4.82
N THR A 78 3.11 -10.72 5.12
CA THR A 78 2.05 -10.32 4.17
C THR A 78 2.33 -8.98 3.48
N ILE A 79 3.05 -8.05 4.13
CA ILE A 79 3.29 -6.71 3.57
C ILE A 79 4.12 -6.72 2.27
N GLY A 80 4.98 -7.73 2.09
CA GLY A 80 5.87 -7.82 0.93
C GLY A 80 5.14 -7.87 -0.41
N ASP A 81 3.97 -8.52 -0.49
CA ASP A 81 3.16 -8.53 -1.71
C ASP A 81 2.56 -7.16 -2.02
N LEU A 82 2.16 -6.42 -0.98
CA LEU A 82 1.62 -5.07 -1.15
C LEU A 82 2.71 -4.09 -1.59
N LEU A 83 3.91 -4.22 -1.01
CA LEU A 83 5.09 -3.46 -1.44
C LEU A 83 5.48 -3.79 -2.87
N LEU A 84 5.49 -5.07 -3.25
CA LEU A 84 5.75 -5.50 -4.62
C LEU A 84 4.71 -4.93 -5.59
N GLY A 85 3.42 -5.00 -5.25
CA GLY A 85 2.34 -4.51 -6.10
C GLY A 85 2.39 -3.00 -6.32
N CYS A 86 2.81 -2.23 -5.31
CA CYS A 86 2.92 -0.78 -5.41
C CYS A 86 4.25 -0.32 -6.07
N LEU A 87 5.39 -0.90 -5.68
CA LEU A 87 6.73 -0.47 -6.12
C LEU A 87 7.24 -1.19 -7.38
N GLY A 88 6.76 -2.41 -7.66
CA GLY A 88 6.96 -3.10 -8.94
C GLY A 88 8.31 -3.84 -9.14
N LYS A 89 9.29 -3.63 -8.26
CA LYS A 89 10.59 -4.31 -8.30
C LYS A 89 11.00 -4.78 -6.91
N VAL A 90 11.39 -6.06 -6.84
CA VAL A 90 11.96 -6.70 -5.66
C VAL A 90 13.29 -7.36 -6.02
N THR A 91 14.24 -7.33 -5.11
CA THR A 91 15.48 -8.12 -5.18
C THR A 91 15.62 -8.88 -3.88
N THR A 92 15.68 -10.20 -3.96
CA THR A 92 15.84 -11.08 -2.81
C THR A 92 17.28 -11.52 -2.70
N THR A 93 17.81 -11.45 -1.48
CA THR A 93 19.11 -12.00 -1.10
C THR A 93 18.94 -12.86 0.13
N GLN A 94 19.78 -13.86 0.28
CA GLN A 94 19.81 -14.74 1.44
C GLN A 94 21.00 -14.31 2.33
N PRO A 95 20.75 -13.65 3.48
CA PRO A 95 21.80 -13.19 4.39
C PRO A 95 22.36 -14.28 5.31
N ASP A 96 21.65 -15.41 5.48
CA ASP A 96 22.14 -16.55 6.27
C ASP A 96 23.13 -17.42 5.46
N ALA A 97 23.64 -18.48 6.10
CA ALA A 97 24.58 -19.38 5.44
C ALA A 97 23.91 -20.06 4.23
N THR A 98 24.61 -20.16 3.10
CA THR A 98 24.12 -20.62 1.79
C THR A 98 23.38 -21.97 1.79
N ASN A 99 23.54 -22.80 2.83
CA ASN A 99 22.90 -24.11 2.96
C ASN A 99 21.84 -24.18 4.08
N SER A 100 21.41 -23.04 4.65
CA SER A 100 20.37 -22.95 5.66
C SER A 100 19.40 -21.80 5.35
N PRO A 101 18.61 -21.88 4.26
CA PRO A 101 17.79 -20.78 3.75
C PRO A 101 16.52 -20.57 4.59
N THR A 102 16.69 -19.98 5.77
CA THR A 102 15.62 -19.73 6.75
C THR A 102 15.26 -18.25 6.83
N VAL A 103 16.16 -17.37 6.40
CA VAL A 103 16.04 -15.92 6.43
C VAL A 103 16.30 -15.35 5.04
N PHE A 104 15.43 -14.45 4.61
CA PHE A 104 15.54 -13.74 3.35
C PHE A 104 15.44 -12.24 3.57
N LYS A 105 16.20 -11.49 2.77
CA LYS A 105 16.17 -10.03 2.71
C LYS A 105 15.66 -9.60 1.34
N HIS A 106 14.53 -8.92 1.32
CA HIS A 106 13.89 -8.38 0.13
C HIS A 106 14.06 -6.87 0.09
N THR A 107 14.58 -6.37 -1.02
CA THR A 107 14.71 -4.93 -1.25
C THR A 107 13.73 -4.52 -2.35
N PHE A 108 12.73 -3.73 -1.98
CA PHE A 108 11.74 -3.16 -2.89
C PHE A 108 12.12 -1.73 -3.27
N LYS A 109 12.05 -1.42 -4.56
CA LYS A 109 12.34 -0.08 -5.11
C LYS A 109 11.31 0.29 -6.17
N PRO A 110 11.00 1.59 -6.35
CA PRO A 110 10.18 2.05 -7.46
C PRO A 110 10.77 1.60 -8.81
N ASP A 111 9.99 0.87 -9.60
CA ASP A 111 10.36 0.49 -10.96
C ASP A 111 9.94 1.58 -11.96
N GLY A 112 10.79 2.59 -12.11
CA GLY A 112 10.52 3.73 -13.01
C GLY A 112 10.49 3.37 -14.51
N ALA A 113 10.88 2.14 -14.90
CA ALA A 113 10.88 1.70 -16.29
C ALA A 113 9.61 0.93 -16.68
N LYS A 114 8.84 0.43 -15.70
CA LYS A 114 7.62 -0.35 -15.96
C LYS A 114 6.38 0.53 -15.93
N THR A 115 5.53 0.32 -16.94
CA THR A 115 4.17 0.87 -17.00
C THR A 115 3.14 -0.11 -16.44
N GLN A 116 3.47 -1.40 -16.38
CA GLN A 116 2.62 -2.47 -15.87
C GLN A 116 3.21 -3.03 -14.57
N PHE A 117 2.53 -2.76 -13.46
CA PHE A 117 2.87 -3.31 -12.15
C PHE A 117 2.35 -4.74 -11.99
N PRO A 118 2.94 -5.57 -11.11
CA PRO A 118 2.46 -6.92 -10.84
C PRO A 118 0.95 -6.96 -10.58
N SER A 119 0.27 -7.94 -11.16
CA SER A 119 -1.17 -8.13 -10.98
C SER A 119 -1.48 -9.27 -10.02
N PHE A 120 -2.58 -9.11 -9.31
CA PHE A 120 -3.09 -10.05 -8.32
C PHE A 120 -4.54 -10.38 -8.63
N THR A 121 -4.96 -11.59 -8.29
CA THR A 121 -6.38 -11.92 -8.16
C THR A 121 -6.77 -11.81 -6.69
N PHE A 122 -7.71 -10.92 -6.38
CA PHE A 122 -8.32 -10.84 -5.05
C PHE A 122 -9.58 -11.70 -5.00
N PHE A 123 -9.81 -12.32 -3.85
CA PHE A 123 -10.96 -13.18 -3.56
C PHE A 123 -11.69 -12.61 -2.35
N VAL A 124 -12.99 -12.42 -2.49
CA VAL A 124 -13.84 -11.92 -1.41
C VAL A 124 -15.01 -12.86 -1.21
N ASP A 125 -15.11 -13.43 -0.01
CA ASP A 125 -16.26 -14.17 0.46
C ASP A 125 -17.07 -13.25 1.38
N ARG A 126 -18.27 -12.84 0.94
CA ARG A 126 -19.20 -12.01 1.75
C ARG A 126 -20.30 -12.84 2.41
N ALA A 127 -20.13 -14.16 2.53
CA ALA A 127 -21.11 -15.16 2.96
C ALA A 127 -22.37 -15.30 2.07
N LEU A 128 -22.76 -14.26 1.34
CA LEU A 128 -23.80 -14.29 0.31
C LEU A 128 -23.27 -14.76 -1.04
N SER A 129 -22.08 -14.29 -1.41
CA SER A 129 -21.44 -14.61 -2.68
C SER A 129 -19.93 -14.59 -2.54
N VAL A 130 -19.28 -15.52 -3.23
CA VAL A 130 -17.84 -15.56 -3.35
C VAL A 130 -17.47 -15.01 -4.73
N LYS A 131 -16.66 -13.95 -4.73
CA LYS A 131 -16.25 -13.23 -5.93
C LYS A 131 -14.73 -13.21 -6.04
N ARG A 132 -14.24 -13.16 -7.27
CA ARG A 132 -12.84 -12.88 -7.57
C ARG A 132 -12.71 -11.68 -8.50
N TYR A 133 -11.62 -10.97 -8.32
CA TYR A 133 -11.31 -9.72 -8.99
C TYR A 133 -9.95 -9.88 -9.69
N PRO A 134 -9.94 -10.31 -10.96
CA PRO A 134 -8.71 -10.47 -11.72
C PRO A 134 -8.12 -9.12 -12.14
N LEU A 135 -6.84 -9.16 -12.49
CA LEU A 135 -6.04 -8.00 -12.87
C LEU A 135 -6.14 -6.89 -11.83
N THR A 136 -6.05 -7.25 -10.55
CA THR A 136 -6.01 -6.25 -9.49
C THR A 136 -4.61 -5.69 -9.36
N VAL A 137 -4.49 -4.37 -9.41
CA VAL A 137 -3.24 -3.62 -9.24
C VAL A 137 -3.40 -2.68 -8.05
N ILE A 138 -2.39 -2.65 -7.18
CA ILE A 138 -2.33 -1.73 -6.06
C ILE A 138 -1.90 -0.38 -6.60
N LYS A 139 -2.81 0.60 -6.53
CA LYS A 139 -2.56 1.97 -6.99
C LYS A 139 -1.80 2.76 -5.92
N LYS A 140 -2.33 2.72 -4.70
CA LYS A 140 -1.81 3.50 -3.58
C LYS A 140 -1.63 2.61 -2.36
N LEU A 141 -0.51 2.75 -1.69
CA LEU A 141 -0.22 2.11 -0.41
C LEU A 141 0.11 3.21 0.60
N ALA A 142 -0.70 3.34 1.64
CA ALA A 142 -0.43 4.22 2.77
C ALA A 142 -0.07 3.40 3.99
N LEU A 143 1.01 3.76 4.67
CA LEU A 143 1.54 3.14 5.87
C LEU A 143 1.51 4.18 6.98
N SER A 144 1.16 3.77 8.20
CA SER A 144 1.14 4.67 9.34
C SER A 144 1.41 3.94 10.65
N GLY A 145 1.95 4.67 11.61
CA GLY A 145 2.09 4.23 12.99
C GLY A 145 2.01 5.41 13.96
N ALA A 146 1.46 5.17 15.14
CA ALA A 146 1.36 6.15 16.21
C ALA A 146 1.71 5.50 17.56
N VAL A 147 2.14 6.31 18.55
CA VAL A 147 2.39 5.85 19.92
C VAL A 147 1.22 5.01 20.43
N ASP A 148 1.54 3.95 21.17
CA ASP A 148 0.61 2.97 21.74
C ASP A 148 -0.21 2.17 20.71
N GLY A 149 0.07 2.35 19.41
CA GLY A 149 -0.59 1.67 18.31
C GLY A 149 0.24 0.58 17.65
N LYS A 150 -0.45 -0.21 16.83
CA LYS A 150 0.15 -1.08 15.82
C LYS A 150 0.35 -0.29 14.53
N ALA A 151 1.40 -0.62 13.77
CA ALA A 151 1.57 -0.07 12.45
C ALA A 151 0.51 -0.68 11.50
N GLN A 152 -0.08 0.15 10.65
CA GLN A 152 -1.16 -0.22 9.73
C GLN A 152 -0.83 0.18 8.30
N ALA A 153 -1.42 -0.56 7.36
CA ALA A 153 -1.40 -0.28 5.94
C ALA A 153 -2.83 -0.09 5.39
N VAL A 154 -2.97 0.80 4.42
CA VAL A 154 -4.18 1.01 3.64
C VAL A 154 -3.80 0.86 2.16
N ALA A 155 -4.47 -0.05 1.46
CA ALA A 155 -4.22 -0.28 0.05
C ALA A 155 -5.44 0.10 -0.80
N ASP A 156 -5.24 1.05 -1.72
CA ASP A 156 -6.23 1.35 -2.75
C ASP A 156 -5.90 0.55 -4.00
N ILE A 157 -6.89 -0.17 -4.50
CA ILE A 157 -6.72 -1.12 -5.60
C ILE A 157 -7.65 -0.80 -6.76
N LEU A 158 -7.20 -1.13 -7.97
CA LEU A 158 -7.96 -1.07 -9.19
C LEU A 158 -8.03 -2.49 -9.77
N PHE A 159 -9.17 -2.89 -10.33
CA PHE A 159 -9.33 -4.21 -10.94
C PHE A 159 -10.17 -4.16 -12.20
N LYS A 160 -10.07 -5.22 -13.01
CA LYS A 160 -10.64 -5.23 -14.36
C LYS A 160 -12.12 -5.57 -14.38
N THR A 161 -12.49 -6.67 -13.71
CA THR A 161 -13.82 -7.25 -13.72
C THR A 161 -14.12 -7.88 -12.36
N GLU A 162 -15.40 -8.21 -12.15
CA GLU A 162 -15.84 -9.07 -11.06
C GLU A 162 -16.35 -10.40 -11.65
N GLU A 163 -15.85 -11.51 -11.13
CA GLU A 163 -16.25 -12.86 -11.54
C GLU A 163 -16.69 -13.69 -10.32
N SER A 164 -17.53 -14.69 -10.55
CA SER A 164 -17.84 -15.67 -9.50
C SER A 164 -16.64 -16.57 -9.21
N ALA A 165 -16.47 -16.96 -7.95
CA ALA A 165 -15.42 -17.86 -7.52
C ALA A 165 -15.97 -19.00 -6.66
N SER A 166 -15.18 -20.06 -6.51
CA SER A 166 -15.48 -21.16 -5.60
C SER A 166 -15.23 -20.74 -4.15
N ALA A 167 -15.95 -21.37 -3.22
CA ALA A 167 -15.71 -21.18 -1.80
C ALA A 167 -14.28 -21.57 -1.41
N PHE A 168 -13.73 -20.88 -0.40
CA PHE A 168 -12.39 -21.11 0.12
C PHE A 168 -12.38 -21.01 1.64
N THR A 169 -11.40 -21.65 2.27
CA THR A 169 -11.15 -21.57 3.70
C THR A 169 -10.04 -20.57 3.95
N ALA A 170 -10.32 -19.53 4.74
CA ALA A 170 -9.31 -18.55 5.12
C ALA A 170 -8.37 -19.13 6.18
N THR A 171 -7.08 -18.96 5.95
CA THR A 171 -6.03 -19.32 6.92
C THR A 171 -5.24 -18.07 7.22
N PHE A 172 -5.44 -17.52 8.42
CA PHE A 172 -4.64 -16.40 8.91
C PHE A 172 -3.45 -16.96 9.69
N GLY A 173 -2.27 -16.35 9.49
CA GLY A 173 -1.13 -16.63 10.36
C GLY A 173 -1.40 -16.14 11.78
N THR A 174 -0.53 -16.50 12.72
CA THR A 174 -0.56 -15.89 14.06
C THR A 174 -0.19 -14.41 13.88
N PRO A 175 -1.09 -13.46 14.20
CA PRO A 175 -0.83 -12.06 13.98
C PRO A 175 0.38 -11.61 14.80
N LYS A 176 1.39 -11.09 14.12
CA LYS A 176 2.57 -10.47 14.73
C LYS A 176 2.75 -9.07 14.12
N PRO A 177 1.79 -8.15 14.39
CA PRO A 177 1.87 -6.82 13.85
C PRO A 177 3.11 -6.12 14.39
N LEU A 178 3.76 -5.36 13.52
CA LEU A 178 4.88 -4.51 13.90
C LEU A 178 4.36 -3.35 14.77
N MET A 179 4.85 -3.27 16.00
CA MET A 179 4.36 -2.32 17.00
C MET A 179 5.16 -1.03 17.01
N PHE A 180 4.50 0.08 17.34
CA PHE A 180 5.17 1.40 17.35
C PHE A 180 6.31 1.47 18.38
N PHE A 181 6.18 0.85 19.55
CA PHE A 181 7.22 0.89 20.59
C PHE A 181 8.53 0.19 20.20
N GLN A 182 8.54 -0.57 19.10
CA GLN A 182 9.73 -1.20 18.51
C GLN A 182 10.20 -0.47 17.23
N THR A 183 9.60 0.68 16.93
CA THR A 183 9.92 1.49 15.75
C THR A 183 11.04 2.48 16.08
N GLU A 184 12.11 2.45 15.30
CA GLU A 184 13.16 3.45 15.33
C GLU A 184 12.95 4.42 14.16
N ILE A 185 12.94 5.72 14.45
CA ILE A 185 12.85 6.77 13.41
C ILE A 185 14.16 7.56 13.42
N LYS A 186 14.85 7.58 12.29
CA LYS A 186 16.13 8.28 12.12
C LYS A 186 15.96 9.43 11.16
N LEU A 187 16.47 10.58 11.60
CA LEU A 187 16.48 11.84 10.88
C LEU A 187 17.94 12.18 10.58
N ASP A 188 18.34 12.15 9.31
CA ASP A 188 19.74 12.22 8.87
C ASP A 188 20.66 11.21 9.60
N GLY A 189 20.17 9.99 9.78
CA GLY A 189 20.89 8.92 10.46
C GLY A 189 20.93 9.03 11.99
N VAL A 190 20.42 10.12 12.57
CA VAL A 190 20.33 10.30 14.03
C VAL A 190 18.97 9.79 14.52
N LEU A 191 18.98 8.88 15.49
CA LEU A 191 17.77 8.36 16.12
C LEU A 191 17.02 9.50 16.84
N ASN A 192 15.72 9.60 16.60
CA ASN A 192 14.83 10.54 17.26
C ASN A 192 13.74 9.78 18.02
N GLN A 193 13.62 10.05 19.33
CA GLN A 193 12.66 9.38 20.22
C GLN A 193 11.39 10.21 20.46
N ASP A 194 11.37 11.46 19.97
CA ASP A 194 10.28 12.41 20.17
C ASP A 194 9.24 12.39 19.06
N VAL A 195 9.38 11.45 18.13
CA VAL A 195 8.39 11.24 17.06
C VAL A 195 7.21 10.48 17.64
N ARG A 196 6.04 11.10 17.60
CA ARG A 196 4.78 10.57 18.11
C ARG A 196 4.06 9.71 17.08
N SER A 197 4.08 10.14 15.83
CA SER A 197 3.35 9.46 14.76
C SER A 197 4.05 9.68 13.44
N TRP A 198 3.85 8.74 12.52
CA TRP A 198 4.35 8.83 11.16
C TRP A 198 3.32 8.28 10.17
N SER A 199 3.38 8.81 8.96
CA SER A 199 2.58 8.41 7.83
C SER A 199 3.42 8.47 6.56
N LEU A 200 3.18 7.55 5.65
CA LEU A 200 3.84 7.46 4.36
C LEU A 200 2.85 6.92 3.34
N ALA A 201 2.59 7.67 2.29
CA ALA A 201 1.75 7.29 1.17
C ALA A 201 2.57 7.20 -0.12
N ILE A 202 2.42 6.08 -0.83
CA ILE A 202 3.06 5.79 -2.11
C ILE A 202 1.95 5.59 -3.13
N ASP A 203 1.86 6.45 -4.14
CA ASP A 203 0.95 6.31 -5.29
C ASP A 203 1.78 6.09 -6.56
N ASN A 204 1.53 4.95 -7.24
CA ASN A 204 2.18 4.63 -8.52
C ASN A 204 1.42 5.22 -9.73
N VAL A 205 0.37 5.99 -9.48
CA VAL A 205 -0.45 6.71 -10.46
C VAL A 205 -1.04 5.76 -11.51
N SER A 206 -1.39 4.53 -11.08
CA SER A 206 -2.09 3.55 -11.90
C SER A 206 -3.48 4.06 -12.31
N ARG A 207 -3.86 3.81 -13.57
CA ARG A 207 -5.17 4.14 -14.13
C ARG A 207 -5.68 3.01 -15.03
N ALA A 208 -6.99 2.85 -15.07
CA ALA A 208 -7.64 1.91 -15.98
C ALA A 208 -7.43 2.33 -17.43
N HIS A 209 -6.75 1.48 -18.20
CA HIS A 209 -6.59 1.59 -19.64
C HIS A 209 -7.68 0.78 -20.35
N ARG A 210 -8.48 1.45 -21.17
CA ARG A 210 -9.67 0.84 -21.79
C ARG A 210 -9.45 0.56 -23.26
N THR A 211 -10.18 -0.42 -23.77
CA THR A 211 -10.32 -0.61 -25.21
C THR A 211 -11.20 0.50 -25.77
N LEU A 212 -10.84 1.07 -26.92
CA LEU A 212 -11.58 2.20 -27.51
C LEU A 212 -12.94 1.79 -28.11
N SER A 213 -13.16 0.51 -28.39
CA SER A 213 -14.40 -0.02 -28.97
C SER A 213 -14.64 -1.47 -28.56
N GLN A 214 -15.87 -1.96 -28.74
CA GLN A 214 -16.29 -3.38 -28.59
C GLN A 214 -16.22 -3.98 -27.17
N SER A 215 -15.75 -3.23 -26.17
CA SER A 215 -15.84 -3.62 -24.76
C SER A 215 -16.16 -2.42 -23.88
N ARG A 216 -16.85 -2.69 -22.78
CA ARG A 216 -17.14 -1.72 -21.71
C ARG A 216 -16.22 -1.90 -20.50
N ASP A 217 -15.53 -3.04 -20.44
CA ASP A 217 -14.63 -3.40 -19.35
C ASP A 217 -13.23 -2.81 -19.57
N VAL A 218 -12.47 -2.70 -18.48
CA VAL A 218 -11.08 -2.28 -18.53
C VAL A 218 -10.26 -3.32 -19.33
N ARG A 219 -9.33 -2.87 -20.17
CA ARG A 219 -8.42 -3.78 -20.89
C ARG A 219 -7.25 -4.15 -20.01
N ASP A 220 -6.63 -3.13 -19.43
CA ASP A 220 -5.45 -3.23 -18.59
C ASP A 220 -5.41 -2.08 -17.58
N ILE A 221 -4.53 -2.15 -16.59
CA ILE A 221 -4.25 -1.07 -15.66
C ILE A 221 -2.79 -0.67 -15.84
N VAL A 222 -2.54 0.58 -16.14
CA VAL A 222 -1.19 1.07 -16.44
C VAL A 222 -0.89 2.34 -15.65
N SER A 223 0.37 2.48 -15.25
CA SER A 223 0.92 3.70 -14.68
C SER A 223 1.51 4.55 -15.79
N THR A 224 1.02 5.77 -15.91
CA THR A 224 1.48 6.76 -16.91
C THR A 224 2.14 7.98 -16.27
N GLY A 225 2.00 8.14 -14.96
CA GLY A 225 2.55 9.25 -14.19
C GLY A 225 3.85 8.88 -13.47
N ARG A 226 4.43 9.89 -12.82
CA ARG A 226 5.53 9.71 -11.86
C ARG A 226 4.98 9.23 -10.53
N PHE A 227 5.77 8.46 -9.79
CA PHE A 227 5.43 8.14 -8.41
C PHE A 227 5.22 9.40 -7.58
N VAL A 228 4.17 9.40 -6.78
CA VAL A 228 3.92 10.43 -5.77
C VAL A 228 4.12 9.77 -4.42
N ILE A 229 5.17 10.20 -3.72
CA ILE A 229 5.53 9.69 -2.40
C ILE A 229 5.49 10.87 -1.44
N GLU A 230 4.52 10.82 -0.54
CA GLU A 230 4.24 11.87 0.42
C GLU A 230 4.17 11.25 1.80
N GLY A 231 4.52 12.00 2.81
CA GLY A 231 4.39 11.51 4.18
C GLY A 231 4.42 12.66 5.17
N GLY A 232 4.36 12.28 6.42
CA GLY A 232 4.47 13.22 7.51
C GLY A 232 4.71 12.53 8.82
N TYR A 233 5.15 13.30 9.80
CA TYR A 233 5.35 12.83 11.16
C TYR A 233 5.11 13.96 12.15
N GLU A 234 4.67 13.59 13.35
CA GLU A 234 4.52 14.52 14.46
C GLU A 234 5.71 14.35 15.40
N ILE A 235 6.36 15.46 15.75
CA ILE A 235 7.56 15.47 16.60
C ILE A 235 7.43 16.53 17.70
N PHE A 236 7.89 16.21 18.90
CA PHE A 236 8.09 17.20 19.97
C PHE A 236 9.44 17.91 19.83
N PHE A 237 9.50 19.19 20.19
CA PHE A 237 10.74 19.94 20.06
C PHE A 237 11.71 19.67 21.21
N GLU A 238 12.90 19.21 20.84
CA GLU A 238 14.10 19.36 21.67
C GLU A 238 15.03 20.46 21.14
N THR A 239 15.10 20.67 19.82
CA THR A 239 16.01 21.65 19.18
C THR A 239 15.41 22.30 17.92
N GLU A 240 15.87 23.52 17.59
CA GLU A 240 15.45 24.24 16.36
C GLU A 240 16.17 23.78 15.09
N ALA A 241 17.14 22.87 15.18
CA ALA A 241 17.99 22.46 14.05
C ALA A 241 17.18 21.87 12.88
N ASN A 242 16.15 21.08 13.19
CA ASN A 242 15.27 20.50 12.16
C ASN A 242 14.37 21.55 11.50
N ARG A 243 14.00 22.60 12.24
CA ARG A 243 13.23 23.73 11.71
C ARG A 243 14.08 24.59 10.77
N GLN A 244 15.34 24.80 11.10
CA GLN A 244 16.24 25.56 10.24
C GLN A 244 16.42 24.88 8.87
N LYS A 245 16.53 23.55 8.82
CA LYS A 245 16.57 22.80 7.55
C LYS A 245 15.32 22.99 6.69
N PHE A 246 14.13 23.09 7.30
CA PHE A 246 12.91 23.45 6.59
C PHE A 246 12.97 24.87 6.03
N LEU A 247 13.40 25.85 6.83
CA LEU A 247 13.54 27.24 6.38
C LEU A 247 14.56 27.38 5.24
N ASP A 248 15.63 26.60 5.28
CA ASP A 248 16.67 26.55 4.24
C ASP A 248 16.28 25.66 3.05
N SER A 249 15.11 25.03 3.09
CA SER A 249 14.60 24.10 2.05
C SER A 249 15.56 22.96 1.71
N LEU A 250 16.31 22.47 2.70
CA LEU A 250 17.27 21.39 2.53
C LEU A 250 16.56 20.02 2.63
N PRO A 251 16.91 19.05 1.76
CA PRO A 251 16.41 17.69 1.88
C PRO A 251 17.01 17.00 3.10
N GLN A 252 16.24 16.12 3.72
CA GLN A 252 16.63 15.33 4.89
C GLN A 252 16.43 13.85 4.60
N ALA A 253 17.37 13.01 5.03
CA ALA A 253 17.19 11.56 4.98
C ALA A 253 16.28 11.11 6.13
N LEU A 254 15.31 10.25 5.83
CA LEU A 254 14.37 9.68 6.79
C LEU A 254 14.40 8.16 6.69
N ASP A 255 14.69 7.49 7.80
CA ASP A 255 14.59 6.05 7.91
C ASP A 255 13.59 5.68 9.02
N ILE A 256 12.62 4.82 8.67
CA ILE A 256 11.65 4.27 9.61
C ILE A 256 11.88 2.77 9.67
N ILE A 257 12.30 2.28 10.83
CA ILE A 257 12.69 0.90 11.04
C ILE A 257 11.73 0.27 12.04
N LEU A 258 10.91 -0.65 11.57
CA LEU A 258 10.04 -1.47 12.40
C LEU A 258 10.69 -2.84 12.62
N THR A 259 10.86 -3.20 13.89
CA THR A 259 11.45 -4.49 14.28
C THR A 259 10.43 -5.33 15.03
N GLY A 260 10.29 -6.60 14.63
CA GLY A 260 9.43 -7.58 15.30
C GLY A 260 10.23 -8.68 15.99
N ASP A 261 9.61 -9.86 16.09
CA ASP A 261 10.17 -11.04 16.74
C ASP A 261 11.42 -11.60 16.02
N ILE A 262 12.15 -12.44 16.75
CA ILE A 262 13.28 -13.22 16.21
C ILE A 262 12.74 -14.27 15.23
N ILE A 263 13.38 -14.36 14.07
CA ILE A 263 13.19 -15.44 13.08
C ILE A 263 14.11 -16.60 13.49
N GLU A 264 15.42 -16.32 13.53
CA GLU A 264 16.47 -17.26 13.90
C GLU A 264 17.70 -16.48 14.42
N ASP A 265 18.29 -16.94 15.52
CA ASP A 265 19.45 -16.32 16.18
C ASP A 265 19.34 -14.79 16.34
N ALA A 266 20.18 -14.03 15.64
CA ALA A 266 20.21 -12.57 15.67
C ALA A 266 19.29 -11.91 14.63
N PHE A 267 18.68 -12.70 13.72
CA PHE A 267 17.80 -12.18 12.68
C PHE A 267 16.38 -12.03 13.20
N LYS A 268 15.84 -10.83 13.01
CA LYS A 268 14.47 -10.47 13.39
C LYS A 268 13.64 -10.14 12.15
N TYR A 269 12.33 -10.33 12.26
CA TYR A 269 11.40 -9.75 11.31
C TYR A 269 11.59 -8.23 11.32
N LYS A 270 11.90 -7.65 10.17
CA LYS A 270 12.27 -6.23 10.08
C LYS A 270 11.71 -5.62 8.82
N LEU A 271 11.05 -4.47 8.94
CA LEU A 271 10.68 -3.61 7.82
C LEU A 271 11.40 -2.26 7.98
N GLU A 272 12.19 -1.90 6.99
CA GLU A 272 12.95 -0.65 6.96
C GLU A 272 12.55 0.16 5.74
N LEU A 273 11.97 1.34 5.97
CA LEU A 273 11.56 2.29 4.96
C LEU A 273 12.60 3.41 4.93
N SER A 274 13.38 3.49 3.87
CA SER A 274 14.44 4.47 3.70
C SER A 274 14.08 5.46 2.61
N ILE A 275 14.09 6.75 2.95
CA ILE A 275 13.80 7.88 2.07
C ILE A 275 15.04 8.79 2.07
N PRO A 276 15.91 8.70 1.05
CA PRO A 276 17.18 9.42 1.05
C PRO A 276 17.03 10.95 1.00
N LYS A 277 15.99 11.44 0.32
CA LYS A 277 15.72 12.88 0.14
C LYS A 277 14.24 13.18 0.39
N ALA A 278 13.89 13.40 1.64
CA ALA A 278 12.60 13.95 2.04
C ALA A 278 12.69 15.48 2.07
N LYS A 279 11.92 16.16 1.21
CA LYS A 279 11.82 17.62 1.21
C LYS A 279 10.57 18.03 1.97
N TYR A 280 10.75 18.81 3.03
CA TYR A 280 9.64 19.30 3.84
C TYR A 280 8.79 20.30 3.05
N THR A 281 7.47 20.08 3.07
CA THR A 281 6.49 20.92 2.39
C THR A 281 5.71 21.81 3.37
N ALA A 282 5.51 21.32 4.60
CA ALA A 282 4.93 22.11 5.68
C ALA A 282 5.59 21.74 7.02
N TYR A 283 5.73 22.75 7.87
CA TYR A 283 6.26 22.63 9.23
C TYR A 283 5.45 23.50 10.21
N PRO A 284 4.13 23.28 10.35
CA PRO A 284 3.30 24.01 11.29
C PRO A 284 3.73 23.72 12.73
N LEU A 285 4.01 24.78 13.48
CA LEU A 285 4.20 24.71 14.93
C LEU A 285 2.83 24.68 15.61
N GLY A 286 2.70 23.84 16.63
CA GLY A 286 1.46 23.75 17.40
C GLY A 286 1.71 23.28 18.83
N ALA A 287 0.66 23.37 19.64
CA ALA A 287 0.61 22.68 20.92
C ALA A 287 0.11 21.25 20.66
N ILE A 288 1.01 20.27 20.81
CA ILE A 288 0.69 18.85 20.76
C ILE A 288 0.64 18.38 22.22
N GLU A 289 -0.53 18.01 22.71
CA GLU A 289 -0.74 17.58 24.11
C GLU A 289 -0.24 18.58 25.18
N GLY A 290 -0.32 19.87 24.87
CA GLY A 290 0.15 20.94 25.75
C GLY A 290 1.68 21.17 25.73
N LEU A 291 2.42 20.40 24.94
CA LEU A 291 3.84 20.59 24.65
C LEU A 291 4.04 21.23 23.27
N LEU A 292 5.16 21.91 23.06
CA LEU A 292 5.50 22.44 21.75
C LEU A 292 5.88 21.29 20.81
N GLY A 293 5.19 21.18 19.67
CA GLY A 293 5.49 20.17 18.66
C GLY A 293 5.18 20.67 17.24
N ALA A 294 5.54 19.85 16.25
CA ALA A 294 5.27 20.14 14.85
C ALA A 294 4.72 18.93 14.11
N ALA A 295 3.75 19.17 13.23
CA ALA A 295 3.20 18.18 12.31
C ALA A 295 3.86 18.38 10.94
N VAL A 296 4.99 17.73 10.73
CA VAL A 296 5.81 17.89 9.53
C VAL A 296 5.20 17.11 8.38
N THR A 297 5.09 17.73 7.21
CA THR A 297 4.77 17.02 5.96
C THR A 297 5.94 17.10 5.00
N PHE A 298 6.17 16.03 4.24
CA PHE A 298 7.26 15.94 3.28
C PHE A 298 6.83 15.28 1.98
N GLN A 299 7.61 15.54 0.95
CA GLN A 299 7.56 14.85 -0.33
C GLN A 299 8.93 14.23 -0.60
N ALA A 300 8.94 12.95 -0.99
CA ALA A 300 10.20 12.28 -1.34
C ALA A 300 10.59 12.60 -2.79
N GLU A 301 11.85 12.96 -3.00
CA GLU A 301 12.43 13.21 -4.32
C GLU A 301 13.42 12.10 -4.69
N LEU A 302 13.67 11.95 -5.99
CA LEU A 302 14.67 11.00 -6.49
C LEU A 302 16.07 11.48 -6.07
N ASP A 303 16.84 10.59 -5.44
CA ASP A 303 18.27 10.84 -5.29
C ASP A 303 19.03 10.38 -6.56
N PRO A 304 19.63 11.28 -7.36
CA PRO A 304 20.38 10.90 -8.55
C PRO A 304 21.60 10.02 -8.26
N ALA A 305 22.17 10.07 -7.05
CA ALA A 305 23.32 9.24 -6.69
C ALA A 305 22.92 7.78 -6.41
N LEU A 306 21.83 7.60 -5.67
CA LEU A 306 21.33 6.28 -5.26
C LEU A 306 20.35 5.66 -6.27
N GLY A 307 19.71 6.49 -7.10
CA GLY A 307 18.80 6.09 -8.18
C GLY A 307 17.39 5.71 -7.71
N TYR A 308 16.99 6.06 -6.49
CA TYR A 308 15.63 5.82 -5.96
C TYR A 308 15.17 6.95 -5.05
N SER A 309 13.85 7.13 -4.93
CA SER A 309 13.20 8.06 -4.00
C SER A 309 12.81 7.40 -2.68
N ILE A 310 12.54 6.09 -2.71
CA ILE A 310 12.25 5.26 -1.55
C ILE A 310 12.82 3.86 -1.76
N MET A 311 13.24 3.23 -0.67
CA MET A 311 13.58 1.82 -0.62
C MET A 311 12.92 1.19 0.60
N ALA A 312 12.14 0.12 0.39
CA ALA A 312 11.62 -0.69 1.48
C ALA A 312 12.44 -1.98 1.56
N THR A 313 13.02 -2.27 2.71
CA THR A 313 13.78 -3.48 2.98
C THR A 313 13.00 -4.33 3.97
N LEU A 314 12.65 -5.54 3.57
CA LEU A 314 11.90 -6.49 4.38
C LEU A 314 12.77 -7.72 4.65
N THR A 315 12.91 -8.08 5.91
CA THR A 315 13.58 -9.32 6.35
C THR A 315 12.55 -10.24 6.98
N ASN A 316 12.40 -11.45 6.44
CA ASN A 316 11.48 -12.48 6.92
C ASN A 316 11.90 -13.89 6.47
N ALA A 317 11.05 -14.89 6.68
CA ALA A 317 11.29 -16.29 6.30
C ALA A 317 10.76 -16.64 4.89
N MET A 318 10.24 -15.67 4.13
CA MET A 318 9.64 -15.91 2.83
C MET A 318 10.72 -15.96 1.75
N SER A 319 10.77 -17.01 0.94
CA SER A 319 11.79 -17.13 -0.11
C SER A 319 11.60 -16.15 -1.28
N GLY A 320 10.40 -15.60 -1.47
CA GLY A 320 10.11 -14.67 -2.56
C GLY A 320 8.69 -14.12 -2.59
N TYR A 321 8.51 -13.16 -3.51
CA TYR A 321 7.29 -12.38 -3.75
C TYR A 321 7.01 -12.23 -5.25
#